data_AF-A0A2D8ZV71-F1
#
_entry.id   AF-A0A2D8ZV71-F1
#
_cell.length_a   1.000
_cell.length_b   1.000
_cell.length_c   1.000
_cell.angle_alpha   90.00
_cell.angle_beta   90.00
_cell.angle_gamma   90.00
#
_symmetry.space_group_name_H-M   'P 1'
#
loop_
_entity.id
_entity.type
_entity.pdbx_description
1 polymer ?
#
loop_
_entity_poly.entity_id
_entity_poly.type
_entity_poly.pdbx_seq_one_letter_code
_entity_poly.pdbx_strand_id
1 'polypeptide(L)'
;MPVALLQTVRFAVSCVRTPGAANIGRMSTDNQNPGNDGRSSGRPFAPLQPARQLLGEKRYREAHAYCRNALEQDPDCADAFFVLGIINYEHNQFERALKLFERALEKGHPEPGAHVQAARCYAKLTLPKQALIHIEAAIKLQPSDGFTLASIGATLSALDRHEEAVAFHRQAATASSNDPIVFFNLGSSLQFIGDFEGARKAYRTCLQFAPQYIPARAYLALITKHSPAQNAVAELEAAWQQRHPRDIEGGLQLAHATAKVHEDLADPAAAMDWLDKGKAPVRQNIPSQRMQNQASFEAAEALCHTLGVNSEVQTGGPIYIVGLPRTGTTLVDRIISSHSGIVSAGERPEFGAFLKRAVGNDSADMLDAGTIKGAAGTDLLAVGQNYIESVQGILNGAQRFTDKMPINALLVPAILAALPNARVICLRRQPADSVLSIYRQLFALSALHYRCAHSLEDLADYVARFHGLVETYTGALPSSRFTLVDYETLVEEPEAETRRLLEFCGLDFEQACLDFQENSAPVATASVAQVRQPMYRSSVDRWKRYQPQLEPALEILRKAGRL
;
A
#
# COMPACT_ATOMS: atom_id res chain seq x y z
N MET A 1 -4.23 0.94 -0.60
CA MET A 1 -2.87 0.43 -0.77
C MET A 1 -2.56 -0.41 0.44
N PRO A 2 -2.08 -1.64 0.23
CA PRO A 2 -1.89 -2.59 1.28
C PRO A 2 -0.93 -2.08 2.35
N VAL A 3 -1.37 -2.30 3.56
CA VAL A 3 -0.90 -1.89 4.87
C VAL A 3 0.47 -2.45 5.21
N ALA A 4 0.74 -3.67 4.76
CA ALA A 4 1.66 -4.53 5.48
C ALA A 4 3.11 -4.50 4.96
N LEU A 5 3.36 -3.93 3.78
CA LEU A 5 4.70 -3.71 3.27
C LEU A 5 4.74 -2.27 2.78
N LEU A 6 5.49 -1.42 3.52
CA LEU A 6 6.06 -0.13 3.10
C LEU A 6 5.88 0.09 1.59
N GLN A 7 5.30 1.22 1.18
CA GLN A 7 5.27 1.64 -0.23
C GLN A 7 6.68 1.51 -0.84
N THR A 8 6.96 0.33 -1.40
CA THR A 8 8.31 -0.08 -1.83
C THR A 8 8.57 0.41 -3.24
N VAL A 9 7.53 0.92 -3.88
CA VAL A 9 7.59 1.58 -5.16
C VAL A 9 8.31 2.91 -4.98
N ARG A 10 9.60 2.91 -5.30
CA ARG A 10 10.42 4.12 -5.43
C ARG A 10 10.35 4.54 -6.89
N PHE A 11 9.89 5.75 -7.17
CA PHE A 11 9.92 6.24 -8.54
C PHE A 11 11.36 6.64 -8.88
N ALA A 12 11.83 6.23 -10.06
CA ALA A 12 13.09 6.73 -10.59
C ALA A 12 13.04 8.26 -10.62
N VAL A 13 14.13 8.95 -10.27
CA VAL A 13 14.16 10.42 -10.19
C VAL A 13 14.72 11.03 -11.49
N SER A 14 14.43 10.44 -12.65
CA SER A 14 14.97 10.95 -13.91
C SER A 14 13.96 10.94 -15.06
N CYS A 15 13.00 11.87 -15.03
CA CYS A 15 12.35 12.38 -16.25
C CYS A 15 13.34 13.16 -17.17
N VAL A 16 14.65 13.18 -16.87
CA VAL A 16 15.55 14.29 -17.26
C VAL A 16 16.74 13.83 -18.10
N ARG A 17 17.00 12.52 -18.24
CA ARG A 17 18.05 12.04 -19.16
C ARG A 17 17.45 11.74 -20.52
N THR A 18 17.78 12.61 -21.48
CA THR A 18 17.58 12.35 -22.91
C THR A 18 18.28 11.05 -23.33
N PRO A 19 17.67 10.22 -24.19
CA PRO A 19 18.40 9.15 -24.84
C PRO A 19 19.36 9.75 -25.87
N GLY A 20 20.67 9.51 -25.69
CA GLY A 20 21.67 9.52 -26.77
C GLY A 20 22.15 10.89 -27.27
N ALA A 21 23.13 11.49 -26.58
CA ALA A 21 24.16 12.27 -27.26
C ALA A 21 25.20 11.30 -27.83
N ALA A 22 24.90 10.67 -28.97
CA ALA A 22 25.93 10.02 -29.76
C ALA A 22 26.69 11.10 -30.55
N ASN A 23 28.02 11.04 -30.48
CA ASN A 23 28.96 11.87 -31.24
C ASN A 23 28.49 12.13 -32.68
N ILE A 24 28.24 13.40 -33.02
CA ILE A 24 28.21 13.84 -34.42
C ILE A 24 29.33 14.87 -34.57
N GLY A 25 30.35 14.48 -35.34
CA GLY A 25 31.52 15.27 -35.64
C GLY A 25 31.20 16.54 -36.42
N ARG A 26 32.08 17.53 -36.25
CA ARG A 26 32.13 18.79 -37.01
C ARG A 26 32.20 18.54 -38.53
N MET A 27 31.34 19.21 -39.29
CA MET A 27 31.59 19.70 -40.66
C MET A 27 30.54 20.78 -40.95
N SER A 28 30.94 22.05 -40.93
CA SER A 28 31.33 22.91 -42.08
C SER A 28 30.15 23.66 -42.69
N THR A 29 30.35 24.97 -42.80
CA THR A 29 29.50 26.01 -43.35
C THR A 29 29.32 25.87 -44.87
N ASP A 30 28.10 26.08 -45.40
CA ASP A 30 27.79 27.19 -46.33
C ASP A 30 26.43 27.05 -47.04
N ASN A 31 25.83 28.24 -47.21
CA ASN A 31 25.04 28.71 -48.35
C ASN A 31 23.49 28.77 -48.33
N GLN A 32 23.02 29.89 -48.88
CA GLN A 32 21.68 30.50 -48.89
C GLN A 32 20.76 29.94 -49.99
N ASN A 33 19.44 29.84 -49.75
CA ASN A 33 18.33 30.64 -50.34
C ASN A 33 16.95 29.95 -50.11
N PRO A 34 15.80 30.67 -50.12
CA PRO A 34 14.53 30.24 -49.54
C PRO A 34 13.58 29.61 -50.58
N GLY A 35 12.78 28.64 -50.13
CA GLY A 35 11.77 27.98 -50.94
C GLY A 35 10.75 27.31 -50.05
N ASN A 36 9.54 27.84 -50.07
CA ASN A 36 8.34 27.34 -49.41
C ASN A 36 8.03 25.91 -49.88
N ASP A 37 7.99 24.96 -48.95
CA ASP A 37 7.25 23.70 -49.16
C ASP A 37 6.82 23.11 -47.81
N GLY A 38 5.51 23.00 -47.65
CA GLY A 38 4.87 22.33 -46.54
C GLY A 38 5.22 20.84 -46.55
N ARG A 39 6.15 20.45 -45.70
CA ARG A 39 6.30 19.08 -45.16
C ARG A 39 6.70 19.21 -43.69
N SER A 40 5.93 18.56 -42.83
CA SER A 40 6.25 18.33 -41.43
C SER A 40 7.58 17.57 -41.33
N SER A 41 8.68 18.31 -41.25
CA SER A 41 10.00 17.76 -40.96
C SER A 41 10.08 17.51 -39.45
N GLY A 42 10.25 16.24 -39.08
CA GLY A 42 10.37 15.78 -37.71
C GLY A 42 11.55 16.42 -36.97
N ARG A 43 11.30 17.55 -36.30
CA ARG A 43 12.12 17.97 -35.16
C ARG A 43 11.61 17.27 -33.90
N PRO A 44 12.49 16.77 -33.02
CA PRO A 44 12.06 16.30 -31.72
C PRO A 44 11.41 17.46 -30.96
N PHE A 45 10.31 17.16 -30.27
CA PHE A 45 9.65 18.05 -29.32
C PHE A 45 10.68 18.62 -28.34
N ALA A 46 10.90 19.94 -28.33
CA ALA A 46 11.82 20.59 -27.39
C ALA A 46 11.39 21.99 -26.91
N PRO A 47 10.16 22.24 -26.45
CA PRO A 47 9.93 23.29 -25.46
C PRO A 47 10.51 22.85 -24.09
N LEU A 48 11.03 23.78 -23.29
CA LEU A 48 11.30 23.62 -21.84
C LEU A 48 12.34 22.59 -21.35
N GLN A 49 13.29 22.13 -22.18
CA GLN A 49 14.44 21.35 -21.70
C GLN A 49 15.17 21.97 -20.48
N PRO A 50 15.40 23.31 -20.39
CA PRO A 50 15.96 23.93 -19.20
C PRO A 50 15.11 23.72 -17.93
N ALA A 51 13.78 23.78 -18.05
CA ALA A 51 12.88 23.55 -16.92
C ALA A 51 12.95 22.10 -16.44
N ARG A 52 13.04 21.13 -17.37
CA ARG A 52 13.21 19.71 -17.05
C ARG A 52 14.55 19.43 -16.35
N GLN A 53 15.63 20.09 -16.76
CA GLN A 53 16.91 20.01 -16.05
C GLN A 53 16.78 20.54 -14.61
N LEU A 54 16.16 21.71 -14.45
CA LEU A 54 15.94 22.32 -13.14
C LEU A 54 15.06 21.45 -12.23
N LEU A 55 14.10 20.69 -12.79
CA LEU A 55 13.36 19.68 -12.03
C LEU A 55 14.28 18.58 -11.48
N GLY A 56 15.21 18.08 -12.31
CA GLY A 56 16.20 17.08 -11.87
C GLY A 56 17.09 17.58 -10.72
N GLU A 57 17.34 18.88 -10.68
CA GLU A 57 18.08 19.58 -9.61
C GLU A 57 17.18 20.00 -8.43
N LYS A 58 15.87 19.70 -8.48
CA LYS A 58 14.85 20.14 -7.49
C LYS A 58 14.71 21.65 -7.34
N ARG A 59 15.12 22.42 -8.37
CA ARG A 59 15.01 23.88 -8.44
C ARG A 59 13.63 24.29 -8.96
N TYR A 60 12.59 23.91 -8.21
CA TYR A 60 11.20 24.01 -8.64
C TYR A 60 10.75 25.43 -8.97
N ARG A 61 11.21 26.45 -8.22
CA ARG A 61 10.85 27.85 -8.45
C ARG A 61 11.32 28.35 -9.82
N GLU A 62 12.53 27.96 -10.20
CA GLU A 62 13.12 28.37 -11.48
C GLU A 62 12.47 27.59 -12.63
N ALA A 63 12.26 26.28 -12.47
CA ALA A 63 11.50 25.48 -13.43
C ALA A 63 10.10 26.06 -13.68
N HIS A 64 9.41 26.48 -12.62
CA HIS A 64 8.10 27.14 -12.70
C HIS A 64 8.16 28.46 -13.47
N ALA A 65 9.19 29.29 -13.27
CA ALA A 65 9.37 30.55 -13.98
C ALA A 65 9.55 30.33 -15.49
N TYR A 66 10.32 29.31 -15.89
CA TYR A 66 10.44 28.91 -17.29
C TYR A 66 9.10 28.48 -17.89
N CYS A 67 8.30 27.68 -17.17
CA CYS A 67 6.98 27.25 -17.63
C CYS A 67 6.03 28.44 -17.81
N ARG A 68 6.04 29.39 -16.87
CA ARG A 68 5.25 30.63 -16.98
C ARG A 68 5.62 31.43 -18.21
N ASN A 69 6.90 31.62 -18.47
CA ASN A 69 7.36 32.35 -19.65
C ASN A 69 6.96 31.63 -20.95
N ALA A 70 7.02 30.30 -20.99
CA ALA A 70 6.53 29.53 -22.13
C ALA A 70 5.02 29.70 -22.33
N LEU A 71 4.22 29.69 -21.27
CA LEU A 71 2.77 29.92 -21.34
C LEU A 71 2.39 31.36 -21.74
N GLU A 72 3.23 32.35 -21.42
CA GLU A 72 3.04 33.73 -21.89
C GLU A 72 3.26 33.85 -23.41
N GLN A 73 4.15 33.04 -23.98
CA GLN A 73 4.42 33.01 -25.42
C GLN A 73 3.45 32.10 -26.18
N ASP A 74 3.09 30.97 -25.57
CA ASP A 74 2.17 29.97 -26.09
C ASP A 74 1.25 29.47 -24.97
N PRO A 75 0.03 30.03 -24.82
CA PRO A 75 -0.93 29.63 -23.80
C PRO A 75 -1.34 28.15 -23.84
N ASP A 76 -1.09 27.48 -24.96
CA ASP A 76 -1.44 26.08 -25.20
C ASP A 76 -0.20 25.15 -25.14
N CYS A 77 0.93 25.64 -24.62
CA CYS A 77 2.16 24.86 -24.49
C CYS A 77 1.96 23.62 -23.61
N ALA A 78 1.76 22.46 -24.25
CA ALA A 78 1.52 21.19 -23.57
C ALA A 78 2.65 20.80 -22.61
N ASP A 79 3.91 21.09 -22.96
CA ASP A 79 5.06 20.77 -22.10
C ASP A 79 5.08 21.60 -20.82
N ALA A 80 4.65 22.86 -20.88
CA ALA A 80 4.58 23.72 -19.71
C ALA A 80 3.57 23.18 -18.70
N PHE A 81 2.40 22.74 -19.17
CA PHE A 81 1.42 22.09 -18.32
C PHE A 81 1.97 20.79 -17.71
N PHE A 82 2.68 19.96 -18.48
CA PHE A 82 3.29 18.74 -17.97
C PHE A 82 4.32 19.03 -16.86
N VAL A 83 5.26 19.95 -17.09
CA VAL A 83 6.28 20.32 -16.10
C VAL A 83 5.65 20.94 -14.85
N LEU A 84 4.66 21.83 -14.99
CA LEU A 84 3.90 22.36 -13.85
C LEU A 84 3.17 21.24 -13.08
N GLY A 85 2.64 20.24 -13.79
CA GLY A 85 2.03 19.06 -13.20
C GLY A 85 3.02 18.30 -12.32
N ILE A 86 4.24 18.06 -12.80
CA ILE A 86 5.33 17.42 -12.02
C ILE A 86 5.63 18.24 -10.76
N ILE A 87 5.75 19.57 -10.89
CA ILE A 87 6.00 20.45 -9.73
C ILE A 87 4.90 20.29 -8.69
N ASN A 88 3.63 20.32 -9.10
CA ASN A 88 2.50 20.17 -8.17
C ASN A 88 2.49 18.77 -7.53
N TYR A 89 2.82 17.72 -8.30
CA TYR A 89 2.93 16.36 -7.78
C TYR A 89 4.00 16.25 -6.69
N GLU A 90 5.20 16.82 -6.91
CA GLU A 90 6.29 16.84 -5.93
C GLU A 90 5.94 17.61 -4.64
N HIS A 91 4.98 18.54 -4.72
CA HIS A 91 4.43 19.25 -3.55
C HIS A 91 3.17 18.59 -2.97
N ASN A 92 2.86 17.35 -3.37
CA ASN A 92 1.68 16.57 -2.96
C ASN A 92 0.32 17.24 -3.29
N GLN A 93 0.28 18.13 -4.28
CA GLN A 93 -0.96 18.78 -4.74
C GLN A 93 -1.58 17.95 -5.87
N PHE A 94 -2.04 16.73 -5.55
CA PHE A 94 -2.39 15.72 -6.55
C PHE A 94 -3.58 16.11 -7.44
N GLU A 95 -4.61 16.77 -6.91
CA GLU A 95 -5.73 17.24 -7.74
C GLU A 95 -5.31 18.34 -8.73
N ARG A 96 -4.42 19.24 -8.30
CA ARG A 96 -3.90 20.29 -9.18
C ARG A 96 -2.97 19.72 -10.23
N ALA A 97 -2.08 18.81 -9.82
CA ALA A 97 -1.20 18.09 -10.73
C ALA A 97 -2.01 17.33 -11.79
N LEU A 98 -3.08 16.65 -11.37
CA LEU A 98 -3.97 15.92 -12.28
C LEU A 98 -4.57 16.85 -13.36
N LYS A 99 -5.16 17.98 -12.96
CA LYS A 99 -5.72 18.97 -13.90
C LYS A 99 -4.68 19.47 -14.90
N LEU A 100 -3.43 19.64 -14.46
CA LEU A 100 -2.33 20.07 -15.32
C LEU A 100 -1.90 18.96 -16.30
N PHE A 101 -1.84 17.71 -15.87
CA PHE A 101 -1.56 16.59 -16.76
C PHE A 101 -2.69 16.35 -17.78
N GLU A 102 -3.94 16.45 -17.36
CA GLU A 102 -5.11 16.39 -18.25
C GLU A 102 -5.06 17.50 -19.29
N ARG A 103 -4.72 18.74 -18.86
CA ARG A 103 -4.53 19.85 -19.78
C ARG A 103 -3.37 19.62 -20.76
N ALA A 104 -2.26 19.04 -20.31
CA ALA A 104 -1.15 18.68 -21.18
C ALA A 104 -1.59 17.66 -22.26
N LEU A 105 -2.36 16.64 -21.86
CA LEU A 105 -2.92 15.64 -22.77
C LEU A 105 -3.92 16.24 -23.77
N GLU A 106 -4.83 17.11 -23.31
CA GLU A 106 -5.77 17.86 -24.17
C GLU A 106 -5.05 18.70 -25.22
N LYS A 107 -3.89 19.27 -24.88
CA LYS A 107 -3.05 20.06 -25.77
C LYS A 107 -2.08 19.23 -26.63
N GLY A 108 -2.24 17.91 -26.62
CA GLY A 108 -1.52 17.00 -27.52
C GLY A 108 -0.11 16.66 -27.07
N HIS A 109 0.17 16.63 -25.76
CA HIS A 109 1.47 16.16 -25.25
C HIS A 109 1.78 14.74 -25.81
N PRO A 110 2.87 14.56 -26.57
CA PRO A 110 3.06 13.36 -27.38
C PRO A 110 3.61 12.16 -26.59
N GLU A 111 4.18 12.38 -25.41
CA GLU A 111 4.89 11.34 -24.67
C GLU A 111 3.93 10.48 -23.80
N PRO A 112 4.14 9.15 -23.74
CA PRO A 112 3.40 8.27 -22.83
C PRO A 112 3.53 8.68 -21.36
N GLY A 113 4.63 9.38 -21.01
CA GLY A 113 4.88 9.90 -19.67
C GLY A 113 3.73 10.73 -19.11
N ALA A 114 3.02 11.54 -19.91
CA ALA A 114 1.89 12.34 -19.44
C ALA A 114 0.73 11.48 -18.91
N HIS A 115 0.40 10.39 -19.61
CA HIS A 115 -0.58 9.43 -19.13
C HIS A 115 -0.12 8.74 -17.83
N VAL A 116 1.15 8.35 -17.74
CA VAL A 116 1.69 7.71 -16.52
C VAL A 116 1.63 8.67 -15.33
N GLN A 117 1.91 9.95 -15.51
CA GLN A 117 1.82 10.93 -14.43
C GLN A 117 0.38 11.18 -13.97
N ALA A 118 -0.57 11.27 -14.91
CA ALA A 118 -2.00 11.32 -14.57
C ALA A 118 -2.44 10.07 -13.80
N ALA A 119 -2.00 8.87 -14.23
CA ALA A 119 -2.27 7.62 -13.52
C ALA A 119 -1.72 7.62 -12.09
N ARG A 120 -0.52 8.16 -11.87
CA ARG A 120 0.06 8.31 -10.52
C ARG A 120 -0.78 9.24 -9.64
N CYS A 121 -1.28 10.35 -10.18
CA CYS A 121 -2.22 11.22 -9.46
C CYS A 121 -3.50 10.47 -9.09
N TYR A 122 -4.12 9.78 -10.05
CA TYR A 122 -5.32 8.98 -9.79
C TYR A 122 -5.08 7.89 -8.72
N ALA A 123 -3.93 7.21 -8.74
CA ALA A 123 -3.56 6.26 -7.70
C ALA A 123 -3.42 6.93 -6.31
N LYS A 124 -2.84 8.14 -6.23
CA LYS A 124 -2.75 8.91 -4.97
C LYS A 124 -4.11 9.41 -4.46
N LEU A 125 -5.03 9.70 -5.38
CA LEU A 125 -6.40 10.12 -5.08
C LEU A 125 -7.35 8.95 -4.78
N THR A 126 -6.83 7.71 -4.76
CA THR A 126 -7.61 6.48 -4.53
C THR A 126 -8.69 6.29 -5.60
N LEU A 127 -8.33 6.55 -6.86
CA LEU A 127 -9.15 6.41 -8.06
C LEU A 127 -8.51 5.40 -9.04
N PRO A 128 -8.46 4.12 -8.66
CA PRO A 128 -7.69 3.09 -9.37
C PRO A 128 -8.20 2.79 -10.78
N LYS A 129 -9.52 2.83 -11.01
CA LYS A 129 -10.11 2.60 -12.35
C LYS A 129 -9.59 3.62 -13.37
N GLN A 130 -9.60 4.89 -12.99
CA GLN A 130 -9.06 5.99 -13.81
C GLN A 130 -7.55 5.83 -14.00
N ALA A 131 -6.82 5.43 -12.95
CA ALA A 131 -5.38 5.18 -13.06
C ALA A 131 -5.07 4.09 -14.11
N LEU A 132 -5.83 2.98 -14.11
CA LEU A 132 -5.65 1.90 -15.09
C LEU A 132 -5.96 2.33 -16.53
N ILE A 133 -7.01 3.14 -16.76
CA ILE A 133 -7.31 3.70 -18.09
C ILE A 133 -6.11 4.49 -18.64
N HIS A 134 -5.48 5.32 -17.81
CA HIS A 134 -4.30 6.06 -18.22
C HIS A 134 -3.07 5.17 -18.43
N ILE A 135 -2.88 4.10 -17.62
CA ILE A 135 -1.81 3.14 -17.86
C ILE A 135 -2.00 2.40 -19.19
N GLU A 136 -3.22 1.96 -19.51
CA GLU A 136 -3.51 1.34 -20.81
C GLU A 136 -3.23 2.29 -21.97
N ALA A 137 -3.60 3.56 -21.84
CA ALA A 137 -3.29 4.58 -22.84
C ALA A 137 -1.77 4.77 -23.01
N ALA A 138 -1.01 4.81 -21.91
CA ALA A 138 0.46 4.88 -21.96
C ALA A 138 1.06 3.64 -22.66
N ILE A 139 0.57 2.44 -22.36
CA ILE A 139 1.05 1.18 -22.96
C ILE A 139 0.78 1.15 -24.47
N LYS A 140 -0.39 1.64 -24.93
CA LYS A 140 -0.73 1.72 -26.36
C LYS A 140 0.24 2.57 -27.17
N LEU A 141 0.91 3.53 -26.54
CA LEU A 141 1.95 4.36 -27.16
C LEU A 141 3.33 3.68 -27.23
N GLN A 142 3.42 2.42 -26.79
CA GLN A 142 4.61 1.56 -26.89
C GLN A 142 5.90 2.21 -26.35
N PRO A 143 5.92 2.60 -25.06
CA PRO A 143 7.11 3.17 -24.45
C PRO A 143 8.27 2.17 -24.48
N SER A 144 9.46 2.66 -24.81
CA SER A 144 10.70 1.86 -24.84
C SER A 144 11.79 2.39 -23.92
N ASP A 145 11.63 3.62 -23.41
CA ASP A 145 12.58 4.21 -22.46
C ASP A 145 12.39 3.61 -21.07
N GLY A 146 13.51 3.36 -20.39
CA GLY A 146 13.47 2.67 -19.09
C GLY A 146 12.78 3.47 -17.99
N PHE A 147 12.73 4.81 -18.08
CA PHE A 147 12.06 5.65 -17.08
C PHE A 147 10.53 5.49 -17.13
N THR A 148 9.94 5.58 -18.32
CA THR A 148 8.50 5.41 -18.51
C THR A 148 8.08 3.98 -18.18
N LEU A 149 8.85 2.98 -18.65
CA LEU A 149 8.61 1.57 -18.30
C LEU A 149 8.67 1.34 -16.79
N ALA A 150 9.67 1.90 -16.10
CA ALA A 150 9.78 1.79 -14.64
C ALA A 150 8.59 2.47 -13.94
N SER A 151 8.14 3.61 -14.46
CA SER A 151 7.02 4.38 -13.91
C SER A 151 5.67 3.68 -14.12
N ILE A 152 5.48 2.97 -15.24
CA ILE A 152 4.34 2.08 -15.46
C ILE A 152 4.35 0.95 -14.44
N GLY A 153 5.46 0.21 -14.33
CA GLY A 153 5.57 -0.89 -13.35
C GLY A 153 5.36 -0.42 -11.91
N ALA A 154 5.89 0.75 -11.57
CA ALA A 154 5.72 1.39 -10.27
C ALA A 154 4.24 1.71 -9.99
N THR A 155 3.55 2.31 -10.97
CA THR A 155 2.13 2.66 -10.83
C THR A 155 1.25 1.41 -10.75
N LEU A 156 1.51 0.40 -11.57
CA LEU A 156 0.85 -0.91 -11.49
C LEU A 156 1.04 -1.56 -10.12
N SER A 157 2.26 -1.54 -9.57
CA SER A 157 2.54 -2.04 -8.23
C SER A 157 1.79 -1.27 -7.13
N ALA A 158 1.63 0.04 -7.30
CA ALA A 158 0.85 0.87 -6.38
C ALA A 158 -0.67 0.61 -6.46
N LEU A 159 -1.13 0.01 -7.56
CA LEU A 159 -2.50 -0.45 -7.79
C LEU A 159 -2.67 -1.96 -7.52
N ASP A 160 -1.71 -2.57 -6.81
CA ASP A 160 -1.68 -4.01 -6.47
C ASP A 160 -1.62 -4.97 -7.68
N ARG A 161 -1.30 -4.46 -8.87
CA ARG A 161 -1.10 -5.23 -10.12
C ARG A 161 0.35 -5.72 -10.24
N HIS A 162 0.86 -6.42 -9.22
CA HIS A 162 2.27 -6.80 -9.14
C HIS A 162 2.73 -7.74 -10.27
N GLU A 163 1.88 -8.66 -10.72
CA GLU A 163 2.21 -9.56 -11.84
C GLU A 163 2.49 -8.80 -13.13
N GLU A 164 1.64 -7.84 -13.49
CA GLU A 164 1.86 -6.99 -14.66
C GLU A 164 3.07 -6.07 -14.46
N ALA A 165 3.24 -5.53 -13.24
CA ALA A 165 4.36 -4.66 -12.92
C ALA A 165 5.72 -5.33 -13.14
N VAL A 166 5.85 -6.64 -12.84
CA VAL A 166 7.10 -7.39 -13.04
C VAL A 166 7.52 -7.36 -14.51
N ALA A 167 6.59 -7.46 -15.47
CA ALA A 167 6.92 -7.41 -16.89
C ALA A 167 7.55 -6.06 -17.27
N PHE A 168 6.95 -4.96 -16.83
CA PHE A 168 7.46 -3.61 -17.09
C PHE A 168 8.76 -3.31 -16.34
N HIS A 169 8.92 -3.80 -15.10
CA HIS A 169 10.17 -3.66 -14.37
C HIS A 169 11.32 -4.43 -15.02
N ARG A 170 11.08 -5.62 -15.60
CA ARG A 170 12.10 -6.36 -16.37
C ARG A 170 12.51 -5.63 -17.65
N GLN A 171 11.54 -5.06 -18.37
CA GLN A 171 11.82 -4.24 -19.56
C GLN A 171 12.61 -2.98 -19.16
N ALA A 172 12.20 -2.29 -18.10
CA ALA A 172 12.92 -1.15 -17.56
C ALA A 172 14.35 -1.51 -17.13
N ALA A 173 14.56 -2.67 -16.51
CA ALA A 173 15.90 -3.14 -16.11
C ALA A 173 16.79 -3.43 -17.33
N THR A 174 16.18 -3.81 -18.46
CA THR A 174 16.91 -4.02 -19.72
C THR A 174 17.26 -2.68 -20.39
N ALA A 175 16.33 -1.72 -20.38
CA ALA A 175 16.52 -0.39 -20.96
C ALA A 175 17.42 0.53 -20.11
N SER A 176 17.39 0.38 -18.78
CA SER A 176 18.15 1.15 -17.79
C SER A 176 19.00 0.21 -16.93
N SER A 177 20.02 -0.40 -17.52
CA SER A 177 20.77 -1.51 -16.94
C SER A 177 21.55 -1.22 -15.65
N ASN A 178 21.63 0.04 -15.21
CA ASN A 178 22.39 0.47 -14.03
C ASN A 178 21.58 1.29 -13.01
N ASP A 179 20.26 1.42 -13.15
CA ASP A 179 19.45 2.15 -12.16
C ASP A 179 19.08 1.22 -10.97
N PRO A 180 19.63 1.44 -9.77
CA PRO A 180 19.34 0.60 -8.60
C PRO A 180 17.86 0.61 -8.21
N ILE A 181 17.13 1.70 -8.46
CA ILE A 181 15.71 1.81 -8.10
C ILE A 181 14.86 0.83 -8.90
N VAL A 182 15.20 0.61 -10.18
CA VAL A 182 14.48 -0.33 -11.03
C VAL A 182 14.60 -1.76 -10.50
N PHE A 183 15.81 -2.16 -10.08
CA PHE A 183 16.04 -3.48 -9.49
C PHE A 183 15.38 -3.64 -8.12
N PHE A 184 15.35 -2.58 -7.31
CA PHE A 184 14.62 -2.61 -6.05
C PHE A 184 13.12 -2.84 -6.27
N ASN A 185 12.48 -2.05 -7.14
CA ASN A 185 11.06 -2.20 -7.45
C ASN A 185 10.76 -3.59 -8.04
N LEU A 186 11.61 -4.08 -8.95
CA LEU A 186 11.49 -5.44 -9.48
C LEU A 186 11.50 -6.47 -8.34
N GLY A 187 12.45 -6.35 -7.41
CA GLY A 187 12.55 -7.25 -6.25
C GLY A 187 11.30 -7.22 -5.37
N SER A 188 10.74 -6.02 -5.16
CA SER A 188 9.51 -5.85 -4.39
C SER A 188 8.30 -6.48 -5.06
N SER A 189 8.09 -6.24 -6.36
CA SER A 189 6.96 -6.85 -7.08
C SER A 189 7.10 -8.38 -7.16
N LEU A 190 8.32 -8.90 -7.34
CA LEU A 190 8.58 -10.34 -7.30
C LEU A 190 8.28 -10.95 -5.93
N GLN A 191 8.64 -10.26 -4.85
CA GLN A 191 8.31 -10.66 -3.48
C GLN A 191 6.79 -10.75 -3.27
N PHE A 192 6.02 -9.78 -3.77
CA PHE A 192 4.55 -9.77 -3.62
C PHE A 192 3.85 -10.92 -4.35
N ILE A 193 4.39 -11.36 -5.49
CA ILE A 193 3.84 -12.53 -6.20
C ILE A 193 4.35 -13.87 -5.65
N GLY A 194 5.29 -13.83 -4.69
CA GLY A 194 5.87 -15.02 -4.05
C GLY A 194 7.13 -15.58 -4.72
N ASP A 195 7.68 -14.90 -5.73
CA ASP A 195 8.98 -15.25 -6.32
C ASP A 195 10.12 -14.70 -5.46
N PHE A 196 10.35 -15.37 -4.32
CA PHE A 196 11.38 -14.95 -3.35
C PHE A 196 12.81 -15.09 -3.89
N GLU A 197 13.07 -16.05 -4.80
CA GLU A 197 14.41 -16.19 -5.40
C GLU A 197 14.68 -15.06 -6.39
N GLY A 198 13.72 -14.75 -7.27
CA GLY A 198 13.79 -13.60 -8.16
C GLY A 198 13.95 -12.29 -7.37
N ALA A 199 13.19 -12.14 -6.28
CA ALA A 199 13.30 -10.98 -5.39
C ALA A 199 14.70 -10.84 -4.79
N ARG A 200 15.28 -11.92 -4.23
CA ARG A 200 16.65 -11.93 -3.70
C ARG A 200 17.67 -11.52 -4.76
N LYS A 201 17.56 -12.05 -5.98
CA LYS A 201 18.46 -11.70 -7.08
C LYS A 201 18.39 -10.21 -7.42
N ALA A 202 17.17 -9.68 -7.56
CA ALA A 202 16.96 -8.27 -7.88
C ALA A 202 17.49 -7.33 -6.78
N TYR A 203 17.25 -7.63 -5.50
CA TYR A 203 17.82 -6.85 -4.40
C TYR A 203 19.35 -6.89 -4.36
N ARG A 204 19.96 -8.05 -4.63
CA ARG A 204 21.43 -8.15 -4.75
C ARG A 204 21.97 -7.30 -5.90
N THR A 205 21.30 -7.30 -7.06
CA THR A 205 21.68 -6.45 -8.19
C THR A 205 21.52 -4.96 -7.86
N CYS A 206 20.47 -4.56 -7.14
CA CYS A 206 20.35 -3.21 -6.61
C CYS A 206 21.57 -2.82 -5.75
N LEU A 207 21.99 -3.70 -4.84
CA LEU A 207 23.15 -3.47 -3.96
C LEU A 207 24.50 -3.51 -4.69
N GLN A 208 24.60 -4.15 -5.86
CA GLN A 208 25.79 -4.08 -6.72
C GLN A 208 25.98 -2.67 -7.28
N PHE A 209 24.88 -2.00 -7.69
CA PHE A 209 24.93 -0.64 -8.23
C PHE A 209 24.90 0.44 -7.15
N ALA A 210 24.27 0.18 -6.01
CA ALA A 210 24.20 1.09 -4.87
C ALA A 210 24.40 0.33 -3.54
N PRO A 211 25.66 0.06 -3.13
CA PRO A 211 25.97 -0.74 -1.94
C PRO A 211 25.38 -0.19 -0.62
N GLN A 212 25.17 1.13 -0.54
CA GLN A 212 24.59 1.80 0.63
C GLN A 212 23.07 1.95 0.54
N TYR A 213 22.40 1.35 -0.44
CA TYR A 213 20.95 1.46 -0.59
C TYR A 213 20.22 0.65 0.48
N ILE A 214 19.90 1.33 1.58
CA ILE A 214 19.29 0.75 2.79
C ILE A 214 18.05 -0.10 2.49
N PRO A 215 17.08 0.36 1.66
CA PRO A 215 15.88 -0.43 1.42
C PRO A 215 16.19 -1.82 0.84
N ALA A 216 17.04 -1.93 -0.18
CA ALA A 216 17.37 -3.24 -0.73
C ALA A 216 18.08 -4.16 0.29
N ARG A 217 18.95 -3.60 1.14
CA ARG A 217 19.64 -4.36 2.20
C ARG A 217 18.67 -4.89 3.24
N ALA A 218 17.81 -4.04 3.78
CA ALA A 218 16.83 -4.42 4.78
C ALA A 218 15.86 -5.49 4.23
N TYR A 219 15.33 -5.29 3.02
CA TYR A 219 14.37 -6.22 2.44
C TYR A 219 15.00 -7.56 2.05
N LEU A 220 16.24 -7.56 1.55
CA LEU A 220 16.98 -8.81 1.31
C LEU A 220 17.09 -9.63 2.60
N ALA A 221 17.41 -9.00 3.73
CA ALA A 221 17.47 -9.68 5.02
C ALA A 221 16.10 -10.18 5.50
N LEU A 222 15.03 -9.39 5.32
CA LEU A 222 13.65 -9.75 5.69
C LEU A 222 13.16 -11.02 4.95
N ILE A 223 13.52 -11.19 3.67
CA ILE A 223 13.08 -12.34 2.85
C ILE A 223 14.06 -13.52 2.82
N THR A 224 15.23 -13.39 3.46
CA THR A 224 16.26 -14.45 3.52
C THR A 224 16.18 -15.13 4.87
N LYS A 225 16.13 -16.47 4.93
CA LYS A 225 16.24 -17.19 6.20
C LYS A 225 17.69 -17.21 6.68
N HIS A 226 17.92 -16.85 7.94
CA HIS A 226 19.26 -16.78 8.53
C HIS A 226 19.52 -17.95 9.49
N SER A 227 20.80 -18.27 9.67
CA SER A 227 21.27 -19.28 10.61
C SER A 227 22.49 -18.76 11.38
N PRO A 228 22.89 -19.38 12.50
CA PRO A 228 24.10 -18.97 13.22
C PRO A 228 25.36 -18.93 12.35
N ALA A 229 25.46 -19.85 11.37
CA ALA A 229 26.61 -19.93 10.46
C ALA A 229 26.55 -18.90 9.31
N GLN A 230 25.35 -18.48 8.89
CA GLN A 230 25.15 -17.56 7.78
C GLN A 230 24.01 -16.61 8.11
N ASN A 231 24.37 -15.40 8.55
CA ASN A 231 23.43 -14.34 8.87
C ASN A 231 23.96 -12.96 8.48
N ALA A 232 23.05 -11.98 8.48
CA ALA A 232 23.37 -10.59 8.12
C ALA A 232 23.48 -9.64 9.34
N VAL A 233 23.61 -10.13 10.57
CA VAL A 233 23.60 -9.26 11.78
C VAL A 233 24.71 -8.21 11.68
N ALA A 234 25.97 -8.63 11.54
CA ALA A 234 27.11 -7.70 11.48
C ALA A 234 27.00 -6.69 10.33
N GLU A 235 26.50 -7.11 9.17
CA GLU A 235 26.28 -6.24 8.01
C GLU A 235 25.20 -5.18 8.28
N LEU A 236 24.08 -5.58 8.88
CA LEU A 236 22.96 -4.69 9.17
C LEU A 236 23.29 -3.72 10.30
N GLU A 237 24.02 -4.18 11.32
CA GLU A 237 24.51 -3.33 12.41
C GLU A 237 25.49 -2.28 11.89
N ALA A 238 26.43 -2.67 11.03
CA ALA A 238 27.34 -1.72 10.38
C ALA A 238 26.58 -0.68 9.54
N ALA A 239 25.60 -1.12 8.74
CA ALA A 239 24.74 -0.21 7.98
C ALA A 239 23.96 0.74 8.89
N TRP A 240 23.46 0.25 10.02
CA TRP A 240 22.77 1.08 11.00
C TRP A 240 23.72 2.15 11.54
N GLN A 241 24.94 1.81 11.98
CA GLN A 241 25.90 2.79 12.50
C GLN A 241 26.32 3.83 11.46
N GLN A 242 26.40 3.45 10.18
CA GLN A 242 26.83 4.35 9.10
C GLN A 242 25.72 5.23 8.53
N ARG A 243 24.44 4.91 8.80
CA ARG A 243 23.31 5.67 8.25
C ARG A 243 23.34 7.13 8.75
N HIS A 244 22.78 8.02 7.95
CA HIS A 244 22.61 9.41 8.38
C HIS A 244 21.62 9.49 9.57
N PRO A 245 21.92 10.20 10.67
CA PRO A 245 21.04 10.22 11.85
C PRO A 245 19.61 10.74 11.61
N ARG A 246 19.43 11.59 10.58
CA ARG A 246 18.10 12.07 10.18
C ARG A 246 17.34 11.12 9.24
N ASP A 247 17.96 10.02 8.82
CA ASP A 247 17.27 8.98 8.03
C ASP A 247 16.51 8.04 8.97
N ILE A 248 15.37 8.55 9.44
CA ILE A 248 14.47 7.84 10.37
C ILE A 248 13.87 6.60 9.70
N GLU A 249 13.50 6.70 8.42
CA GLU A 249 12.90 5.59 7.67
C GLU A 249 13.92 4.47 7.43
N GLY A 250 15.13 4.81 6.95
CA GLY A 250 16.20 3.84 6.74
C GLY A 250 16.65 3.19 8.05
N GLY A 251 16.71 3.95 9.14
CA GLY A 251 16.89 3.39 10.48
C GLY A 251 15.84 2.32 10.79
N LEU A 252 14.55 2.70 10.79
CA LEU A 252 13.46 1.77 11.10
C LEU A 252 13.53 0.48 10.27
N GLN A 253 13.82 0.59 8.97
CA GLN A 253 13.98 -0.57 8.07
C GLN A 253 15.13 -1.50 8.49
N LEU A 254 16.31 -0.95 8.78
CA LEU A 254 17.48 -1.73 9.22
C LEU A 254 17.21 -2.41 10.57
N ALA A 255 16.62 -1.70 11.53
CA ALA A 255 16.28 -2.25 12.84
C ALA A 255 15.28 -3.41 12.76
N HIS A 256 14.22 -3.29 11.96
CA HIS A 256 13.28 -4.39 11.74
C HIS A 256 13.94 -5.58 11.02
N ALA A 257 14.83 -5.31 10.05
CA ALA A 257 15.61 -6.37 9.42
C ALA A 257 16.50 -7.10 10.42
N THR A 258 17.27 -6.38 11.25
CA THR A 258 18.14 -6.97 12.29
C THR A 258 17.33 -7.77 13.31
N ALA A 259 16.20 -7.21 13.78
CA ALA A 259 15.30 -7.91 14.67
C ALA A 259 14.81 -9.24 14.09
N LYS A 260 14.39 -9.24 12.82
CA LYS A 260 13.99 -10.46 12.10
C LYS A 260 15.12 -11.47 12.04
N VAL A 261 16.37 -11.04 11.82
CA VAL A 261 17.53 -11.96 11.85
C VAL A 261 17.68 -12.58 13.24
N HIS A 262 17.59 -11.81 14.32
CA HIS A 262 17.63 -12.37 15.69
C HIS A 262 16.48 -13.34 15.99
N GLU A 263 15.30 -13.12 15.42
CA GLU A 263 14.20 -14.08 15.52
C GLU A 263 14.50 -15.42 14.83
N ASP A 264 15.12 -15.39 13.64
CA ASP A 264 15.59 -16.59 12.95
C ASP A 264 16.66 -17.34 13.78
N LEU A 265 17.46 -16.59 14.56
CA LEU A 265 18.47 -17.10 15.48
C LEU A 265 17.91 -17.51 16.85
N ALA A 266 16.60 -17.43 17.05
CA ALA A 266 15.90 -17.72 18.30
C ALA A 266 16.35 -16.86 19.51
N ASP A 267 16.69 -15.59 19.27
CA ASP A 267 17.05 -14.60 20.29
C ASP A 267 15.93 -13.53 20.44
N PRO A 268 14.91 -13.78 21.28
CA PRO A 268 13.78 -12.86 21.43
C PRO A 268 14.17 -11.54 22.11
N ALA A 269 15.19 -11.54 22.97
CA ALA A 269 15.61 -10.35 23.69
C ALA A 269 16.26 -9.35 22.74
N ALA A 270 17.24 -9.79 21.95
CA ALA A 270 17.88 -8.94 20.95
C ALA A 270 16.89 -8.49 19.86
N ALA A 271 15.97 -9.35 19.45
CA ALA A 271 14.94 -8.98 18.49
C ALA A 271 14.09 -7.79 18.97
N MET A 272 13.62 -7.83 20.22
CA MET A 272 12.81 -6.74 20.79
C MET A 272 13.61 -5.46 21.04
N ASP A 273 14.87 -5.58 21.48
CA ASP A 273 15.77 -4.44 21.64
C ASP A 273 16.01 -3.70 20.31
N TRP A 274 16.25 -4.44 19.22
CA TRP A 274 16.39 -3.85 17.89
C TRP A 274 15.10 -3.17 17.41
N LEU A 275 13.93 -3.78 17.63
CA LEU A 275 12.65 -3.16 17.28
C LEU A 275 12.46 -1.83 18.03
N ASP A 276 12.78 -1.79 19.33
CA ASP A 276 12.64 -0.56 20.10
C ASP A 276 13.64 0.51 19.65
N LYS A 277 14.90 0.14 19.42
CA LYS A 277 15.94 1.03 18.84
C LYS A 277 15.49 1.66 17.52
N GLY A 278 14.86 0.88 16.64
CA GLY A 278 14.32 1.33 15.35
C GLY A 278 13.18 2.33 15.48
N LYS A 279 12.29 2.12 16.46
CA LYS A 279 11.08 2.91 16.65
C LYS A 279 11.25 4.11 17.56
N ALA A 280 12.26 4.12 18.44
CA ALA A 280 12.51 5.25 19.33
C ALA A 280 12.67 6.60 18.58
N PRO A 281 13.46 6.68 17.49
CA PRO A 281 13.54 7.90 16.69
C PRO A 281 12.20 8.27 16.03
N VAL A 282 11.39 7.28 15.64
CA VAL A 282 10.05 7.52 15.09
C VAL A 282 9.16 8.17 16.15
N ARG A 283 9.11 7.61 17.37
CA ARG A 283 8.33 8.15 18.49
C ARG A 283 8.75 9.57 18.88
N GLN A 284 10.04 9.90 18.74
CA GLN A 284 10.58 11.22 19.05
C GLN A 284 10.24 12.28 17.99
N ASN A 285 10.07 11.88 16.73
CA ASN A 285 9.91 12.81 15.60
C ASN A 285 8.49 12.82 15.00
N ILE A 286 7.67 11.80 15.28
CA ILE A 286 6.31 11.69 14.77
C ILE A 286 5.33 11.76 15.95
N PRO A 287 4.34 12.68 15.91
CA PRO A 287 3.36 12.82 16.98
C PRO A 287 2.58 11.52 17.24
N SER A 288 2.37 11.19 18.52
CA SER A 288 1.49 10.10 18.93
C SER A 288 0.06 10.38 18.48
N GLN A 289 -0.64 9.32 18.07
CA GLN A 289 -2.05 9.37 17.67
C GLN A 289 -2.99 8.84 18.76
N ARG A 290 -2.52 8.61 19.99
CA ARG A 290 -3.33 7.98 21.04
C ARG A 290 -4.69 8.66 21.26
N MET A 291 -4.70 9.98 21.37
CA MET A 291 -5.94 10.76 21.54
C MET A 291 -6.87 10.66 20.30
N GLN A 292 -6.29 10.70 19.10
CA GLN A 292 -7.05 10.57 17.86
C GLN A 292 -7.64 9.16 17.73
N ASN A 293 -6.87 8.12 18.05
CA ASN A 293 -7.30 6.73 18.05
C ASN A 293 -8.46 6.52 19.03
N GLN A 294 -8.33 7.06 20.24
CA GLN A 294 -9.42 7.05 21.23
C GLN A 294 -10.70 7.66 20.65
N ALA A 295 -10.61 8.88 20.12
CA ALA A 295 -11.76 9.57 19.55
C ALA A 295 -12.37 8.81 18.35
N SER A 296 -11.54 8.13 17.54
CA SER A 296 -11.99 7.30 16.41
C SER A 296 -12.72 6.03 16.86
N PHE A 297 -12.24 5.36 17.92
CA PHE A 297 -12.96 4.22 18.51
C PHE A 297 -14.31 4.63 19.12
N GLU A 298 -14.32 5.70 19.92
CA GLU A 298 -15.56 6.25 20.50
C GLU A 298 -16.56 6.67 19.41
N ALA A 299 -16.07 7.25 18.31
CA ALA A 299 -16.89 7.58 17.14
C ALA A 299 -17.49 6.32 16.50
N ALA A 300 -16.70 5.27 16.34
CA ALA A 300 -17.14 4.03 15.70
C ALA A 300 -18.16 3.26 16.56
N GLU A 301 -18.01 3.30 17.90
CA GLU A 301 -18.99 2.76 18.85
C GLU A 301 -20.30 3.54 18.80
N ALA A 302 -20.25 4.88 18.87
CA ALA A 302 -21.44 5.72 18.81
C ALA A 302 -22.18 5.60 17.45
N LEU A 303 -21.43 5.45 16.36
CA LEU A 303 -22.01 5.28 15.03
C LEU A 303 -22.85 4.01 14.90
N CYS A 304 -22.48 2.95 15.63
CA CYS A 304 -23.22 1.69 15.67
C CYS A 304 -24.66 1.85 16.19
N HIS A 305 -24.89 2.81 17.10
CA HIS A 305 -26.21 3.10 17.65
C HIS A 305 -26.95 4.18 16.87
N THR A 306 -26.22 5.00 16.11
CA THR A 306 -26.80 6.11 15.33
C THR A 306 -27.31 5.63 13.98
N LEU A 307 -26.57 4.74 13.31
CA LEU A 307 -26.97 4.17 12.04
C LEU A 307 -27.89 2.97 12.28
N GLY A 308 -29.12 3.04 11.79
CA GLY A 308 -29.99 1.88 11.70
C GLY A 308 -29.48 0.94 10.61
N VAL A 309 -28.85 -0.17 10.99
CA VAL A 309 -28.47 -1.22 10.05
C VAL A 309 -29.65 -2.16 9.83
N ASN A 310 -30.17 -2.22 8.60
CA ASN A 310 -31.25 -3.13 8.25
C ASN A 310 -30.83 -4.59 8.48
N SER A 311 -31.71 -5.38 9.11
CA SER A 311 -31.53 -6.80 9.37
C SER A 311 -31.96 -7.69 8.19
N GLU A 312 -32.66 -7.13 7.19
CA GLU A 312 -33.05 -7.85 5.97
C GLU A 312 -31.84 -8.43 5.27
N VAL A 313 -31.90 -9.73 5.02
CA VAL A 313 -30.81 -10.48 4.41
C VAL A 313 -30.95 -10.42 2.90
N GLN A 314 -30.12 -9.60 2.26
CA GLN A 314 -29.93 -9.65 0.83
C GLN A 314 -28.59 -10.35 0.53
N THR A 315 -28.64 -11.39 -0.32
CA THR A 315 -27.46 -12.18 -0.70
C THR A 315 -26.73 -11.56 -1.89
N GLY A 316 -25.47 -11.97 -2.10
CA GLY A 316 -24.70 -11.63 -3.29
C GLY A 316 -23.93 -10.31 -3.26
N GLY A 317 -23.91 -9.61 -2.11
CA GLY A 317 -23.05 -8.44 -1.92
C GLY A 317 -21.60 -8.79 -1.52
N PRO A 318 -20.75 -7.76 -1.35
CA PRO A 318 -19.35 -7.94 -0.97
C PRO A 318 -19.19 -8.48 0.46
N ILE A 319 -18.11 -9.22 0.67
CA ILE A 319 -17.74 -9.79 1.97
C ILE A 319 -16.53 -9.03 2.50
N TYR A 320 -16.73 -8.24 3.55
CA TYR A 320 -15.66 -7.52 4.22
C TYR A 320 -14.99 -8.41 5.26
N ILE A 321 -13.66 -8.41 5.28
CA ILE A 321 -12.85 -9.13 6.26
C ILE A 321 -12.01 -8.11 7.01
N VAL A 322 -12.43 -7.83 8.23
CA VAL A 322 -11.90 -6.75 9.08
C VAL A 322 -11.26 -7.30 10.35
N GLY A 323 -10.53 -6.46 11.08
CA GLY A 323 -9.86 -6.82 12.33
C GLY A 323 -8.62 -5.96 12.56
N LEU A 324 -7.70 -6.42 13.41
CA LEU A 324 -6.37 -5.81 13.45
C LEU A 324 -5.45 -6.45 12.39
N PRO A 325 -4.39 -5.76 11.92
CA PRO A 325 -3.38 -6.42 11.11
C PRO A 325 -2.80 -7.63 11.86
N ARG A 326 -2.40 -8.68 11.14
CA ARG A 326 -1.76 -9.88 11.71
C ARG A 326 -2.66 -10.72 12.67
N THR A 327 -3.97 -10.54 12.65
CA THR A 327 -4.94 -11.40 13.40
C THR A 327 -5.54 -12.55 12.59
N GLY A 328 -5.04 -12.80 11.38
CA GLY A 328 -5.55 -13.88 10.52
C GLY A 328 -6.55 -13.43 9.44
N THR A 329 -6.77 -12.14 9.26
CA THR A 329 -7.64 -11.61 8.18
C THR A 329 -7.25 -12.12 6.79
N THR A 330 -5.95 -12.24 6.49
CA THR A 330 -5.50 -12.80 5.19
C THR A 330 -5.78 -14.30 5.07
N LEU A 331 -5.73 -15.04 6.18
CA LEU A 331 -6.03 -16.47 6.18
C LEU A 331 -7.52 -16.69 5.88
N VAL A 332 -8.40 -15.94 6.54
CA VAL A 332 -9.84 -16.00 6.25
C VAL A 332 -10.16 -15.53 4.84
N ASP A 333 -9.51 -14.46 4.36
CA ASP A 333 -9.64 -14.03 2.96
C ASP A 333 -9.28 -15.15 1.99
N ARG A 334 -8.22 -15.91 2.29
CA ARG A 334 -7.84 -17.07 1.48
C ARG A 334 -8.81 -18.23 1.54
N ILE A 335 -9.33 -18.55 2.72
CA ILE A 335 -10.35 -19.58 2.88
C ILE A 335 -11.58 -19.24 2.03
N ILE A 336 -12.09 -18.01 2.15
CA ILE A 336 -13.31 -17.58 1.43
C ILE A 336 -13.05 -17.39 -0.07
N SER A 337 -11.92 -16.81 -0.46
CA SER A 337 -11.57 -16.58 -1.88
C SER A 337 -11.06 -17.83 -2.61
N SER A 338 -10.98 -18.98 -1.93
CA SER A 338 -10.76 -20.27 -2.60
C SER A 338 -12.06 -20.88 -3.12
N HIS A 339 -13.21 -20.32 -2.73
CA HIS A 339 -14.50 -20.65 -3.32
C HIS A 339 -14.59 -20.09 -4.75
N SER A 340 -15.00 -20.92 -5.71
CA SER A 340 -15.03 -20.60 -7.16
C SER A 340 -15.83 -19.34 -7.51
N GLY A 341 -16.92 -19.08 -6.78
CA GLY A 341 -17.76 -17.88 -6.88
C GLY A 341 -17.26 -16.61 -6.21
N ILE A 342 -16.03 -16.56 -5.68
CA ILE A 342 -15.47 -15.39 -4.97
C ILE A 342 -14.13 -14.95 -5.57
N VAL A 343 -13.98 -13.65 -5.77
CA VAL A 343 -12.68 -13.03 -6.12
C VAL A 343 -12.17 -12.21 -4.93
N SER A 344 -10.89 -12.32 -4.58
CA SER A 344 -10.30 -11.41 -3.58
C SER A 344 -9.97 -10.06 -4.21
N ALA A 345 -10.50 -8.97 -3.63
CA ALA A 345 -10.17 -7.61 -4.01
C ALA A 345 -8.88 -7.11 -3.33
N GLY A 346 -8.34 -7.85 -2.36
CA GLY A 346 -7.20 -7.42 -1.55
C GLY A 346 -7.56 -6.32 -0.54
N GLU A 347 -6.62 -5.39 -0.29
CA GLU A 347 -6.75 -4.32 0.69
C GLU A 347 -7.21 -3.00 0.05
N ARG A 348 -8.51 -2.70 0.14
CA ARG A 348 -9.15 -1.59 -0.55
C ARG A 348 -9.36 -0.35 0.34
N PRO A 349 -8.62 0.76 0.13
CA PRO A 349 -8.85 2.01 0.86
C PRO A 349 -10.04 2.84 0.34
N GLU A 350 -10.64 2.44 -0.80
CA GLU A 350 -11.61 3.23 -1.55
C GLU A 350 -12.82 3.62 -0.72
N PHE A 351 -13.35 2.70 0.09
CA PHE A 351 -14.54 2.99 0.91
C PHE A 351 -14.28 4.17 1.86
N GLY A 352 -13.17 4.13 2.61
CA GLY A 352 -12.78 5.22 3.50
C GLY A 352 -12.50 6.53 2.74
N ALA A 353 -11.90 6.46 1.55
CA ALA A 353 -11.65 7.63 0.72
C ALA A 353 -12.95 8.28 0.20
N PHE A 354 -13.92 7.49 -0.26
CA PHE A 354 -15.23 8.00 -0.71
C PHE A 354 -16.05 8.56 0.46
N LEU A 355 -16.06 7.87 1.60
CA LEU A 355 -16.74 8.34 2.81
C LEU A 355 -16.18 9.70 3.24
N LYS A 356 -14.87 9.83 3.33
CA LYS A 356 -14.22 11.09 3.71
C LYS A 356 -14.53 12.23 2.76
N ARG A 357 -14.52 11.97 1.45
CA ARG A 357 -14.89 12.97 0.43
C ARG A 357 -16.34 13.41 0.58
N ALA A 358 -17.25 12.48 0.87
CA ALA A 358 -18.66 12.78 1.08
C ALA A 358 -18.91 13.56 2.38
N VAL A 359 -18.15 13.28 3.44
CA VAL A 359 -18.16 14.06 4.69
C VAL A 359 -17.53 15.45 4.52
N GLY A 360 -16.57 15.61 3.60
CA GLY A 360 -15.89 16.89 3.33
C GLY A 360 -14.82 17.25 4.37
N ASN A 361 -14.12 16.26 4.93
CA ASN A 361 -13.08 16.46 5.93
C ASN A 361 -11.67 16.54 5.32
N ASP A 362 -10.94 17.62 5.62
CA ASP A 362 -9.59 17.91 5.10
C ASP A 362 -8.44 17.23 5.88
N SER A 363 -8.75 16.42 6.90
CA SER A 363 -7.78 15.57 7.59
C SER A 363 -6.90 14.79 6.60
N ALA A 364 -5.67 14.41 6.94
CA ALA A 364 -4.89 13.48 6.12
C ALA A 364 -5.27 12.01 6.38
N ASP A 365 -5.80 11.72 7.56
CA ASP A 365 -6.24 10.38 7.96
C ASP A 365 -7.62 10.09 7.36
N MET A 366 -7.84 8.86 6.89
CA MET A 366 -9.15 8.44 6.37
C MET A 366 -10.08 7.97 7.49
N LEU A 367 -9.52 7.69 8.66
CA LEU A 367 -10.20 7.06 9.80
C LEU A 367 -10.18 7.96 11.03
N ASP A 368 -10.06 9.27 10.86
CA ASP A 368 -10.21 10.18 11.97
C ASP A 368 -11.68 10.25 12.45
N ALA A 369 -11.83 10.65 13.70
CA ALA A 369 -13.10 10.74 14.38
C ALA A 369 -14.11 11.67 13.68
N GLY A 370 -13.65 12.73 13.01
CA GLY A 370 -14.51 13.63 12.25
C GLY A 370 -15.17 12.93 11.08
N THR A 371 -14.37 12.18 10.30
CA THR A 371 -14.89 11.36 9.19
C THR A 371 -15.84 10.26 9.68
N ILE A 372 -15.49 9.55 10.76
CA ILE A 372 -16.34 8.46 11.29
C ILE A 372 -17.67 9.02 11.81
N LYS A 373 -17.65 10.10 12.60
CA LYS A 373 -18.88 10.74 13.11
C LYS A 373 -19.73 11.32 11.99
N GLY A 374 -19.11 11.95 11.00
CA GLY A 374 -19.78 12.57 9.86
C GLY A 374 -20.55 11.59 8.97
N ALA A 375 -20.21 10.29 9.04
CA ALA A 375 -20.92 9.24 8.30
C ALA A 375 -22.43 9.24 8.56
N ALA A 376 -22.87 9.58 9.78
CA ALA A 376 -24.30 9.62 10.14
C ALA A 376 -25.10 10.71 9.39
N GLY A 377 -24.43 11.76 8.92
CA GLY A 377 -25.05 12.87 8.18
C GLY A 377 -24.83 12.82 6.66
N THR A 378 -24.31 11.69 6.15
CA THR A 378 -23.90 11.54 4.75
C THR A 378 -24.84 10.60 4.00
N ASP A 379 -25.00 10.79 2.69
CA ASP A 379 -25.65 9.81 1.82
C ASP A 379 -24.74 8.57 1.64
N LEU A 380 -24.88 7.62 2.57
CA LEU A 380 -24.08 6.40 2.59
C LEU A 380 -24.39 5.47 1.41
N LEU A 381 -25.59 5.50 0.84
CA LEU A 381 -25.91 4.69 -0.34
C LEU A 381 -25.10 5.17 -1.55
N ALA A 382 -24.97 6.49 -1.74
CA ALA A 382 -24.11 7.05 -2.77
C ALA A 382 -22.62 6.69 -2.53
N VAL A 383 -22.16 6.69 -1.28
CA VAL A 383 -20.79 6.23 -0.94
C VAL A 383 -20.61 4.75 -1.31
N GLY A 384 -21.58 3.90 -0.98
CA GLY A 384 -21.58 2.48 -1.32
C GLY A 384 -21.56 2.24 -2.83
N GLN A 385 -22.37 2.97 -3.59
CA GLN A 385 -22.41 2.86 -5.05
C GLN A 385 -21.06 3.23 -5.68
N ASN A 386 -20.46 4.36 -5.29
CA ASN A 386 -19.14 4.77 -5.77
C ASN A 386 -18.05 3.73 -5.45
N TYR A 387 -18.11 3.12 -4.27
CA TYR A 387 -17.21 2.04 -3.89
C TYR A 387 -17.37 0.82 -4.81
N ILE A 388 -18.60 0.34 -5.03
CA ILE A 388 -18.86 -0.82 -5.89
C ILE A 388 -18.38 -0.56 -7.33
N GLU A 389 -18.70 0.60 -7.90
CA GLU A 389 -18.28 0.98 -9.25
C GLU A 389 -16.75 1.02 -9.40
N SER A 390 -16.05 1.47 -8.35
CA SER A 390 -14.59 1.51 -8.30
C SER A 390 -13.98 0.10 -8.29
N VAL A 391 -14.49 -0.79 -7.43
CA VAL A 391 -13.96 -2.15 -7.29
C VAL A 391 -14.30 -3.03 -8.49
N GLN A 392 -15.54 -2.97 -9.00
CA GLN A 392 -15.95 -3.73 -10.18
C GLN A 392 -15.13 -3.38 -11.43
N GLY A 393 -14.68 -2.12 -11.54
CA GLY A 393 -13.78 -1.68 -12.61
C GLY A 393 -12.41 -2.36 -12.60
N ILE A 394 -12.00 -2.95 -11.48
CA ILE A 394 -10.72 -3.65 -11.31
C ILE A 394 -10.89 -5.16 -11.41
N LEU A 395 -12.01 -5.68 -10.88
CA LEU A 395 -12.30 -7.11 -10.85
C LEU A 395 -13.00 -7.62 -12.11
N ASN A 396 -12.88 -6.91 -13.23
CA ASN A 396 -13.52 -7.26 -14.51
C ASN A 396 -15.03 -7.56 -14.38
N GLY A 397 -15.73 -6.81 -13.53
CA GLY A 397 -17.17 -6.97 -13.31
C GLY A 397 -17.58 -8.11 -12.37
N ALA A 398 -16.65 -8.75 -11.65
CA ALA A 398 -17.01 -9.73 -10.62
C ALA A 398 -17.98 -9.12 -9.61
N GLN A 399 -19.16 -9.75 -9.46
CA GLN A 399 -20.22 -9.22 -8.60
C GLN A 399 -20.02 -9.56 -7.12
N ARG A 400 -19.30 -10.65 -6.83
CA ARG A 400 -19.09 -11.13 -5.46
C ARG A 400 -17.60 -11.27 -5.18
N PHE A 401 -17.16 -10.55 -4.17
CA PHE A 401 -15.74 -10.44 -3.84
C PHE A 401 -15.53 -10.26 -2.34
N THR A 402 -14.32 -10.57 -1.89
CA THR A 402 -13.86 -10.20 -0.55
C THR A 402 -13.09 -8.90 -0.58
N ASP A 403 -13.37 -8.00 0.37
CA ASP A 403 -12.51 -6.85 0.68
C ASP A 403 -11.87 -7.10 2.05
N LYS A 404 -10.58 -7.40 2.03
CA LYS A 404 -9.82 -7.63 3.24
C LYS A 404 -8.98 -6.40 3.51
N MET A 405 -9.54 -5.45 4.24
CA MET A 405 -8.84 -4.28 4.77
C MET A 405 -9.06 -4.26 6.29
N PRO A 406 -8.10 -4.74 7.11
CA PRO A 406 -8.34 -5.00 8.53
C PRO A 406 -8.95 -3.79 9.25
N ILE A 407 -8.35 -2.62 9.04
CA ILE A 407 -8.71 -1.38 9.72
C ILE A 407 -10.11 -0.84 9.37
N ASN A 408 -10.77 -1.38 8.34
CA ASN A 408 -12.19 -1.10 8.09
C ASN A 408 -13.08 -1.54 9.27
N ALA A 409 -12.52 -2.22 10.28
CA ALA A 409 -13.12 -2.41 11.60
C ALA A 409 -13.71 -1.11 12.17
N LEU A 410 -13.07 0.05 12.00
CA LEU A 410 -13.60 1.34 12.48
C LEU A 410 -14.79 1.87 11.67
N LEU A 411 -15.07 1.30 10.50
CA LEU A 411 -16.09 1.74 9.56
C LEU A 411 -17.24 0.75 9.40
N VAL A 412 -17.28 -0.34 10.18
CA VAL A 412 -18.26 -1.42 10.00
C VAL A 412 -19.71 -0.92 9.96
N PRO A 413 -20.19 -0.06 10.89
CA PRO A 413 -21.55 0.46 10.82
C PRO A 413 -21.84 1.24 9.53
N ALA A 414 -20.88 2.07 9.08
CA ALA A 414 -21.01 2.83 7.84
C ALA A 414 -21.03 1.90 6.61
N ILE A 415 -20.17 0.87 6.58
CA ILE A 415 -20.12 -0.13 5.50
C ILE A 415 -21.45 -0.86 5.39
N LEU A 416 -22.00 -1.33 6.50
CA LEU A 416 -23.27 -2.08 6.50
C LEU A 416 -24.46 -1.21 6.09
N ALA A 417 -24.45 0.08 6.45
CA ALA A 417 -25.48 1.04 6.03
C ALA A 417 -25.33 1.46 4.56
N ALA A 418 -24.09 1.64 4.08
CA ALA A 418 -23.80 2.03 2.70
C ALA A 418 -24.06 0.91 1.68
N LEU A 419 -23.88 -0.35 2.10
CA LEU A 419 -23.96 -1.53 1.24
C LEU A 419 -24.96 -2.51 1.87
N PRO A 420 -26.26 -2.44 1.53
CA PRO A 420 -27.30 -3.26 2.17
C PRO A 420 -27.06 -4.78 2.10
N ASN A 421 -26.32 -5.25 1.09
CA ASN A 421 -26.08 -6.67 0.83
C ASN A 421 -24.71 -7.14 1.33
N ALA A 422 -23.94 -6.23 1.94
CA ALA A 422 -22.62 -6.56 2.46
C ALA A 422 -22.71 -7.42 3.72
N ARG A 423 -21.74 -8.31 3.88
CA ARG A 423 -21.49 -9.04 5.13
C ARG A 423 -20.09 -8.72 5.64
N VAL A 424 -19.92 -8.73 6.96
CA VAL A 424 -18.66 -8.41 7.63
C VAL A 424 -18.26 -9.59 8.50
N ILE A 425 -17.06 -10.11 8.25
CA ILE A 425 -16.36 -11.06 9.10
C ILE A 425 -15.27 -10.28 9.84
N CYS A 426 -15.38 -10.19 11.17
CA CYS A 426 -14.41 -9.52 12.02
C CYS A 426 -13.49 -10.53 12.71
N LEU A 427 -12.19 -10.36 12.57
CA LEU A 427 -11.17 -11.23 13.18
C LEU A 427 -10.66 -10.63 14.48
N ARG A 428 -10.75 -11.44 15.54
CA ARG A 428 -10.14 -11.18 16.84
C ARG A 428 -9.10 -12.26 17.14
N ARG A 429 -8.07 -11.90 17.90
CA ARG A 429 -6.99 -12.79 18.32
C ARG A 429 -6.63 -12.46 19.75
N GLN A 430 -5.97 -13.38 20.46
CA GLN A 430 -5.47 -13.13 21.80
C GLN A 430 -4.68 -11.78 21.85
N PRO A 431 -4.96 -10.89 22.83
CA PRO A 431 -4.43 -9.52 22.82
C PRO A 431 -2.91 -9.38 22.86
N ALA A 432 -2.21 -10.16 23.70
CA ALA A 432 -0.76 -10.13 23.78
C ALA A 432 -0.08 -10.64 22.50
N ASP A 433 -0.65 -11.67 21.87
CA ASP A 433 -0.21 -12.17 20.57
C ASP A 433 -0.45 -11.14 19.45
N SER A 434 -1.54 -10.39 19.54
CA SER A 434 -1.83 -9.27 18.63
C SER A 434 -0.80 -8.16 18.79
N VAL A 435 -0.52 -7.72 20.03
CA VAL A 435 0.54 -6.74 20.31
C VAL A 435 1.89 -7.20 19.76
N LEU A 436 2.33 -8.42 20.07
CA LEU A 436 3.62 -8.93 19.60
C LEU A 436 3.68 -8.97 18.06
N SER A 437 2.62 -9.48 17.43
CA SER A 437 2.60 -9.69 15.97
C SER A 437 2.58 -8.38 15.21
N ILE A 438 1.84 -7.38 15.70
CA ILE A 438 1.74 -6.05 15.09
C ILE A 438 3.01 -5.25 15.38
N TYR A 439 3.54 -5.29 16.59
CA TYR A 439 4.79 -4.61 16.93
C TYR A 439 5.94 -5.10 16.04
N ARG A 440 6.05 -6.39 15.76
CA ARG A 440 7.12 -6.90 14.88
C ARG A 440 6.97 -6.54 13.40
N GLN A 441 5.79 -6.08 12.98
CA GLN A 441 5.53 -5.74 11.59
C GLN A 441 6.14 -4.38 11.22
N LEU A 442 6.82 -4.31 10.08
CA LEU A 442 7.33 -3.07 9.51
C LEU A 442 6.23 -2.38 8.70
N PHE A 443 5.63 -1.33 9.28
CA PHE A 443 4.63 -0.49 8.61
C PHE A 443 5.28 0.74 7.94
N ALA A 444 4.63 1.24 6.88
CA ALA A 444 5.03 2.51 6.27
C ALA A 444 4.80 3.68 7.23
N LEU A 445 5.72 4.64 7.31
CA LEU A 445 5.52 5.86 8.11
C LEU A 445 4.34 6.72 7.63
N SER A 446 3.95 6.57 6.36
CA SER A 446 2.77 7.19 5.76
C SER A 446 1.45 6.50 6.13
N ALA A 447 1.49 5.28 6.67
CA ALA A 447 0.29 4.55 7.10
C ALA A 447 -0.13 5.03 8.50
N LEU A 448 -0.82 6.18 8.53
CA LEU A 448 -1.20 6.89 9.75
C LEU A 448 -1.83 5.98 10.82
N HIS A 449 -2.78 5.15 10.42
CA HIS A 449 -3.53 4.25 11.30
C HIS A 449 -2.71 3.12 11.96
N TYR A 450 -1.42 2.92 11.60
CA TYR A 450 -0.52 1.99 12.29
C TYR A 450 0.57 2.66 13.11
N ARG A 451 0.49 3.98 13.33
CA ARG A 451 1.45 4.67 14.20
C ARG A 451 1.45 4.16 15.64
N CYS A 452 0.36 3.53 16.08
CA CYS A 452 0.31 2.85 17.39
C CYS A 452 1.37 1.75 17.51
N ALA A 453 1.81 1.11 16.42
CA ALA A 453 2.79 0.02 16.43
C ALA A 453 4.23 0.47 16.79
N HIS A 454 4.47 1.76 16.98
CA HIS A 454 5.78 2.30 17.33
C HIS A 454 6.08 2.24 18.83
N SER A 455 5.09 2.06 19.70
CA SER A 455 5.26 1.82 21.16
C SER A 455 4.45 0.59 21.57
N LEU A 456 4.95 -0.17 22.54
CA LEU A 456 4.22 -1.31 23.09
C LEU A 456 2.96 -0.86 23.83
N GLU A 457 3.05 0.27 24.52
CA GLU A 457 1.99 0.85 25.34
C GLU A 457 0.86 1.43 24.49
N ASP A 458 1.19 2.25 23.49
CA ASP A 458 0.19 2.81 22.56
C ASP A 458 -0.49 1.69 21.76
N LEU A 459 0.25 0.64 21.39
CA LEU A 459 -0.31 -0.53 20.71
C LEU A 459 -1.22 -1.35 21.63
N ALA A 460 -0.85 -1.55 22.89
CA ALA A 460 -1.67 -2.27 23.87
C ALA A 460 -3.00 -1.55 24.14
N ASP A 461 -2.96 -0.23 24.28
CA ASP A 461 -4.14 0.63 24.40
C ASP A 461 -5.04 0.48 23.15
N TYR A 462 -4.44 0.51 21.96
CA TYR A 462 -5.15 0.33 20.69
C TYR A 462 -5.83 -1.05 20.59
N VAL A 463 -5.11 -2.12 20.95
CA VAL A 463 -5.64 -3.50 20.96
C VAL A 463 -6.78 -3.61 21.98
N ALA A 464 -6.64 -3.06 23.18
CA ALA A 464 -7.69 -3.11 24.20
C ALA A 464 -8.99 -2.41 23.73
N ARG A 465 -8.86 -1.25 23.07
CA ARG A 465 -9.99 -0.52 22.48
C ARG A 465 -10.66 -1.29 21.36
N PHE A 466 -9.86 -1.92 20.48
CA PHE A 466 -10.42 -2.79 19.44
C PHE A 466 -11.26 -3.94 20.03
N HIS A 467 -10.81 -4.55 21.13
CA HIS A 467 -11.61 -5.58 21.81
C HIS A 467 -12.94 -5.04 22.36
N GLY A 468 -12.94 -3.83 22.92
CA GLY A 468 -14.17 -3.15 23.35
C GLY A 468 -15.12 -2.85 22.18
N LEU A 469 -14.58 -2.37 21.06
CA LEU A 469 -15.35 -2.11 19.84
C LEU A 469 -16.03 -3.39 19.32
N VAL A 470 -15.30 -4.50 19.30
CA VAL A 470 -15.83 -5.80 18.84
C VAL A 470 -16.96 -6.30 19.74
N GLU A 471 -16.88 -6.08 21.06
CA GLU A 471 -17.97 -6.40 21.99
C GLU A 471 -19.22 -5.58 21.69
N THR A 472 -19.06 -4.26 21.48
CA THR A 472 -20.16 -3.36 21.07
C THR A 472 -20.81 -3.86 19.79
N TYR A 473 -20.01 -4.19 18.76
CA TYR A 473 -20.54 -4.67 17.49
C TYR A 473 -21.26 -6.02 17.59
N THR A 474 -20.72 -6.95 18.37
CA THR A 474 -21.34 -8.26 18.56
C THR A 474 -22.70 -8.15 19.27
N GLY A 475 -22.87 -7.16 20.15
CA GLY A 475 -24.13 -6.91 20.84
C GLY A 475 -25.15 -6.06 20.06
N ALA A 476 -24.70 -5.21 19.13
CA ALA A 476 -25.54 -4.20 18.47
C ALA A 476 -25.82 -4.46 16.98
N LEU A 477 -24.93 -5.13 16.25
CA LEU A 477 -25.10 -5.36 14.82
C LEU A 477 -25.88 -6.66 14.53
N PRO A 478 -26.64 -6.73 13.42
CA PRO A 478 -27.37 -7.94 13.06
C PRO A 478 -26.43 -9.13 12.81
N SER A 479 -26.65 -10.25 13.51
CA SER A 479 -25.85 -11.48 13.36
C SER A 479 -25.93 -12.11 11.97
N SER A 480 -26.94 -11.74 11.17
CA SER A 480 -27.06 -12.11 9.75
C SER A 480 -26.08 -11.36 8.83
N ARG A 481 -25.48 -10.27 9.31
CA ARG A 481 -24.62 -9.36 8.53
C ARG A 481 -23.25 -9.11 9.15
N PHE A 482 -23.08 -9.37 10.44
CA PHE A 482 -21.81 -9.28 11.14
C PHE A 482 -21.54 -10.58 11.89
N THR A 483 -20.33 -11.13 11.74
CA THR A 483 -19.87 -12.28 12.53
C THR A 483 -18.46 -12.06 13.05
N LEU A 484 -18.21 -12.59 14.25
CA LEU A 484 -16.89 -12.61 14.88
C LEU A 484 -16.23 -13.97 14.61
N VAL A 485 -14.91 -13.93 14.38
CA VAL A 485 -14.05 -15.12 14.28
C VAL A 485 -12.88 -14.90 15.23
N ASP A 486 -12.73 -15.83 16.16
CA ASP A 486 -11.53 -15.92 16.99
C ASP A 486 -10.47 -16.75 16.26
N TYR A 487 -9.28 -16.17 16.10
CA TYR A 487 -8.17 -16.81 15.39
C TYR A 487 -7.81 -18.17 16.00
N GLU A 488 -7.82 -18.27 17.32
CA GLU A 488 -7.53 -19.49 18.05
C GLU A 488 -8.54 -20.60 17.71
N THR A 489 -9.85 -20.31 17.71
CA THR A 489 -10.90 -21.26 17.32
C THR A 489 -10.73 -21.71 15.87
N LEU A 490 -10.44 -20.79 14.95
CA LEU A 490 -10.19 -21.14 13.55
C LEU A 490 -9.00 -22.11 13.40
N VAL A 491 -7.96 -21.93 14.21
CA VAL A 491 -6.78 -22.80 14.22
C VAL A 491 -7.05 -24.17 14.84
N GLU A 492 -7.94 -24.24 15.82
CA GLU A 492 -8.30 -25.49 16.50
C GLU A 492 -9.32 -26.31 15.72
N GLU A 493 -10.28 -25.65 15.07
CA GLU A 493 -11.43 -26.26 14.41
C GLU A 493 -11.60 -25.73 12.96
N PRO A 494 -10.59 -25.88 12.09
CA PRO A 494 -10.57 -25.22 10.78
C PRO A 494 -11.75 -25.61 9.88
N GLU A 495 -12.17 -26.88 9.90
CA GLU A 495 -13.29 -27.34 9.08
C GLU A 495 -14.63 -26.77 9.55
N ALA A 496 -14.91 -26.83 10.85
CA ALA A 496 -16.15 -26.33 11.43
C ALA A 496 -16.29 -24.82 11.19
N GLU A 497 -15.23 -24.05 11.47
CA GLU A 497 -15.24 -22.60 11.25
C GLU A 497 -15.32 -22.23 9.76
N THR A 498 -14.65 -22.98 8.86
CA THR A 498 -14.78 -22.74 7.42
C THR A 498 -16.22 -22.94 6.95
N ARG A 499 -16.87 -24.04 7.35
CA ARG A 499 -18.27 -24.32 6.98
C ARG A 499 -19.20 -23.23 7.53
N ARG A 500 -19.04 -22.84 8.79
CA ARG A 500 -19.80 -21.76 9.43
C ARG A 500 -19.67 -20.44 8.67
N LEU A 501 -18.46 -20.09 8.23
CA LEU A 501 -18.21 -18.85 7.50
C LEU A 501 -18.79 -18.87 6.08
N LEU A 502 -18.73 -20.01 5.38
CA LEU A 502 -19.37 -20.16 4.07
C LEU A 502 -20.90 -20.03 4.20
N GLU A 503 -21.50 -20.69 5.20
CA GLU A 503 -22.93 -20.55 5.49
C GLU A 503 -23.32 -19.10 5.81
N PHE A 504 -22.58 -18.43 6.70
CA PHE A 504 -22.79 -17.01 7.00
C PHE A 504 -22.71 -16.16 5.73
N CYS A 505 -21.75 -16.46 4.86
CA CYS A 505 -21.61 -15.78 3.58
C CYS A 505 -22.73 -16.12 2.59
N GLY A 506 -23.50 -17.19 2.78
CA GLY A 506 -24.43 -17.74 1.79
C GLY A 506 -23.67 -18.34 0.60
N LEU A 507 -22.64 -19.12 0.90
CA LEU A 507 -21.82 -19.88 -0.05
C LEU A 507 -22.03 -21.37 0.20
N ASP A 508 -22.05 -22.15 -0.88
CA ASP A 508 -22.01 -23.61 -0.77
C ASP A 508 -20.62 -24.04 -0.29
N PHE A 509 -20.54 -25.25 0.28
CA PHE A 509 -19.25 -25.79 0.68
C PHE A 509 -18.47 -26.25 -0.56
N GLU A 510 -17.25 -25.72 -0.70
CA GLU A 510 -16.25 -26.21 -1.66
C GLU A 510 -15.00 -26.68 -0.91
N GLN A 511 -14.49 -27.85 -1.28
CA GLN A 511 -13.30 -28.43 -0.66
C GLN A 511 -12.06 -27.51 -0.78
N ALA A 512 -11.98 -26.74 -1.87
CA ALA A 512 -10.95 -25.73 -2.09
C ALA A 512 -10.82 -24.71 -0.94
N CYS A 513 -11.90 -24.44 -0.20
CA CYS A 513 -11.87 -23.54 0.96
C CYS A 513 -11.08 -24.11 2.15
N LEU A 514 -11.05 -25.45 2.31
CA LEU A 514 -10.19 -26.11 3.30
C LEU A 514 -8.76 -26.27 2.78
N ASP A 515 -8.60 -26.44 1.47
CA ASP A 515 -7.32 -26.54 0.77
C ASP A 515 -6.79 -25.16 0.32
N PHE A 516 -7.05 -24.12 1.10
CA PHE A 516 -6.76 -22.72 0.76
C PHE A 516 -5.29 -22.45 0.43
N GLN A 517 -4.36 -23.28 0.91
CA GLN A 517 -2.93 -23.17 0.62
C GLN A 517 -2.60 -23.43 -0.86
N GLU A 518 -3.47 -24.16 -1.57
CA GLU A 518 -3.34 -24.45 -3.01
C GLU A 518 -3.82 -23.27 -3.87
N ASN A 519 -4.45 -22.26 -3.27
CA ASN A 519 -4.90 -21.08 -3.98
C ASN A 519 -3.70 -20.32 -4.57
N SER A 520 -3.57 -20.37 -5.89
CA SER A 520 -2.47 -19.78 -6.64
C SER A 520 -2.59 -18.26 -6.84
N ALA A 521 -3.76 -17.66 -6.59
CA ALA A 521 -3.98 -16.24 -6.85
C ALA A 521 -2.99 -15.37 -6.06
N PRO A 522 -2.54 -14.22 -6.59
CA PRO A 522 -1.63 -13.34 -5.85
C PRO A 522 -2.22 -12.87 -4.53
N VAL A 523 -1.34 -12.63 -3.54
CA VAL A 523 -1.72 -12.05 -2.26
C VAL A 523 -0.74 -10.94 -1.93
N ALA A 524 -1.18 -9.69 -1.92
CA ALA A 524 -0.30 -8.57 -1.59
C ALA A 524 -0.30 -8.29 -0.07
N THR A 525 0.37 -9.13 0.74
CA THR A 525 0.45 -8.91 2.19
C THR A 525 1.73 -9.44 2.83
N ALA A 526 2.06 -8.96 4.04
CA ALA A 526 3.18 -9.48 4.81
C ALA A 526 3.00 -10.95 5.25
N SER A 527 1.79 -11.50 5.12
CA SER A 527 1.45 -12.89 5.47
C SER A 527 1.61 -13.88 4.30
N VAL A 528 2.11 -13.49 3.12
CA VAL A 528 2.15 -14.35 1.91
C VAL A 528 2.70 -15.75 2.16
N ALA A 529 3.86 -15.85 2.82
CA ALA A 529 4.46 -17.16 3.10
C ALA A 529 3.61 -18.01 4.05
N GLN A 530 2.84 -17.38 4.95
CA GLN A 530 2.03 -18.08 5.95
C GLN A 530 0.77 -18.69 5.35
N VAL A 531 0.14 -18.00 4.39
CA VAL A 531 -1.10 -18.47 3.75
C VAL A 531 -0.87 -19.45 2.60
N ARG A 532 0.39 -19.67 2.23
CA ARG A 532 0.82 -20.73 1.29
C ARG A 532 1.27 -22.00 2.02
N GLN A 533 0.93 -22.12 3.30
CA GLN A 533 1.23 -23.27 4.13
C GLN A 533 -0.06 -23.77 4.78
N PRO A 534 -0.16 -25.07 5.11
CA PRO A 534 -1.24 -25.58 5.94
C PRO A 534 -1.32 -24.82 7.26
N MET A 535 -2.52 -24.75 7.82
CA MET A 535 -2.76 -24.07 9.10
C MET A 535 -1.92 -24.70 10.22
N TYR A 536 -1.31 -23.85 11.06
CA TYR A 536 -0.38 -24.29 12.09
C TYR A 536 -0.63 -23.58 13.42
N ARG A 537 -0.31 -24.27 14.54
CA ARG A 537 -0.52 -23.76 15.91
C ARG A 537 0.62 -22.90 16.45
N SER A 538 1.77 -22.83 15.76
CA SER A 538 3.00 -22.19 16.27
C SER A 538 2.89 -20.67 16.49
N SER A 539 1.84 -20.03 15.99
CA SER A 539 1.50 -18.62 16.21
C SER A 539 0.74 -18.37 17.51
N VAL A 540 -0.01 -19.37 18.02
CA VAL A 540 -0.80 -19.25 19.25
C VAL A 540 0.14 -19.26 20.45
N ASP A 541 -0.12 -18.37 21.42
CA ASP A 541 0.66 -18.21 22.64
C ASP A 541 2.14 -17.85 22.41
N ARG A 542 2.47 -17.33 21.22
CA ARG A 542 3.85 -16.99 20.87
C ARG A 542 4.38 -15.86 21.76
N TRP A 543 3.50 -14.96 22.22
CA TRP A 543 3.82 -13.89 23.17
C TRP A 543 4.50 -14.37 24.45
N LYS A 544 4.22 -15.60 24.92
CA LYS A 544 4.83 -16.15 26.14
C LYS A 544 6.37 -16.22 26.05
N ARG A 545 6.92 -16.43 24.85
CA ARG A 545 8.39 -16.44 24.61
C ARG A 545 9.02 -15.05 24.71
N TYR A 546 8.22 -14.00 24.58
CA TYR A 546 8.62 -12.60 24.62
C TYR A 546 8.08 -11.88 25.86
N GLN A 547 7.51 -12.62 26.81
CA GLN A 547 6.81 -12.06 27.96
C GLN A 547 7.64 -11.01 28.73
N PRO A 548 8.94 -11.24 29.04
CA PRO A 548 9.73 -10.23 29.74
C PRO A 548 9.82 -8.89 29.00
N GLN A 549 9.88 -8.92 27.66
CA GLN A 549 9.99 -7.72 26.82
C GLN A 549 8.62 -7.07 26.56
N LEU A 550 7.52 -7.80 26.72
CA LEU A 550 6.16 -7.30 26.51
C LEU A 550 5.51 -6.75 27.77
N GLU A 551 6.16 -6.84 28.93
CA GLU A 551 5.58 -6.47 30.22
C GLU A 551 4.90 -5.08 30.26
N PRO A 552 5.46 -4.02 29.64
CA PRO A 552 4.76 -2.72 29.56
C PRO A 552 3.39 -2.78 28.87
N ALA A 553 3.25 -3.60 27.81
CA ALA A 553 1.98 -3.84 27.15
C ALA A 553 1.06 -4.74 27.98
N LEU A 554 1.60 -5.81 28.58
CA LEU A 554 0.82 -6.77 29.36
C LEU A 554 0.15 -6.10 30.58
N GLU A 555 0.82 -5.13 31.21
CA GLU A 555 0.26 -4.34 32.30
C GLU A 555 -0.98 -3.55 31.87
N ILE A 556 -0.95 -2.94 30.69
CA ILE A 556 -2.09 -2.19 30.13
C ILE A 556 -3.23 -3.15 29.77
N LEU A 557 -2.92 -4.28 29.16
CA LEU A 557 -3.93 -5.30 28.83
C LEU A 557 -4.59 -5.87 30.08
N ARG A 558 -3.83 -6.13 31.16
CA ARG A 558 -4.37 -6.57 32.46
C ARG A 558 -5.31 -5.53 33.06
N LYS A 559 -4.91 -4.25 33.08
CA LYS A 559 -5.77 -3.16 33.57
C LYS A 559 -7.07 -3.02 32.77
N ALA A 560 -7.03 -3.33 31.48
CA ALA A 560 -8.21 -3.33 30.61
C ALA A 560 -9.04 -4.63 30.68
N GLY A 561 -8.64 -5.64 31.47
CA GLY A 561 -9.32 -6.94 31.53
C GLY A 561 -9.19 -7.76 30.24
N ARG A 562 -8.08 -7.61 29.53
CA ARG A 562 -7.82 -8.21 28.20
C ARG A 562 -6.67 -9.22 28.18
N LEU A 563 -6.15 -9.66 29.32
CA LEU A 563 -5.06 -10.65 29.38
C LEU A 563 -5.50 -11.95 30.05
#